data_AF-A0A0S7Z4M3-F1
#
_entry.id   AF-A0A0S7Z4M3-F1
#
_cell.length_a   1.000
_cell.length_b   1.000
_cell.length_c   1.000
_cell.angle_alpha   90.00
_cell.angle_beta   90.00
_cell.angle_gamma   90.00
#
_symmetry.space_group_name_H-M   'P 1'
#
loop_
_entity.id
_entity.type
_entity.pdbx_description
1 polymer ?
#
loop_
_entity_poly.entity_id
_entity_poly.type
_entity_poly.pdbx_seq_one_letter_code
_entity_poly.pdbx_strand_id
1 'polypeptide(L)'
;MVGWARRGLITPTRGATGAFCFSFQDVAVLRRIRALLDADVPLRRVHEALEAVRGTLPVGRPLSAIEVSALGHRVLVRDESSVWEPNSGQLELDFERMPEATGNDPKPLELVRIGPPSADGALGVPVDDATRSADSWYDEALDLEAEQPERAIPAYERAIELDPQHAEAHLNLGRILHEHGRLAQAEVHYRRALAAAPDNARAVYNLGVALEDRNRPSEAKAAYERAVALDPDLAAAHFNLSRLLEREGSDADALGHLAEYKRLVDRRPHTE
;
A
#
# COMPACT_ATOMS: atom_id res chain seq x y z
N MET A 1 25.38 -4.33 9.68
CA MET A 1 24.35 -3.75 10.58
C MET A 1 24.91 -3.22 11.89
N VAL A 2 25.69 -4.00 12.66
CA VAL A 2 26.25 -3.56 13.97
C VAL A 2 27.12 -2.29 13.91
N GLY A 3 27.82 -2.05 12.80
CA GLY A 3 28.66 -0.85 12.61
C GLY A 3 27.88 0.48 12.54
N TRP A 4 26.63 0.46 12.09
CA TRP A 4 25.78 1.65 11.94
C TRP A 4 25.19 2.09 13.28
N ALA A 5 24.81 1.12 14.12
CA ALA A 5 24.36 1.37 15.49
C ALA A 5 25.49 1.92 16.38
N ARG A 6 26.74 1.44 16.22
CA ARG A 6 27.91 1.94 16.96
C ARG A 6 28.28 3.39 16.64
N ARG A 7 27.94 3.87 15.44
CA ARG A 7 28.09 5.27 15.02
C ARG A 7 26.83 6.10 15.29
N GLY A 8 25.86 5.52 16.00
CA GLY A 8 24.59 6.14 16.33
C GLY A 8 23.66 6.38 15.14
N LEU A 9 24.01 5.97 13.89
CA LEU A 9 23.24 6.22 12.64
C LEU A 9 21.83 5.66 12.68
N ILE A 10 21.67 4.63 13.49
CA ILE A 10 20.42 4.03 13.92
C ILE A 10 20.52 3.80 15.43
N THR A 11 19.39 3.80 16.12
CA THR A 11 19.33 3.61 17.58
C THR A 11 18.45 2.41 17.92
N PRO A 12 18.83 1.20 17.52
CA PRO A 12 18.05 0.01 17.84
C PRO A 12 18.01 -0.21 19.35
N THR A 13 16.83 -0.57 19.85
CA THR A 13 16.64 -0.99 21.23
C THR A 13 17.12 -2.43 21.42
N ARG A 14 17.36 -2.85 22.66
CA ARG A 14 17.65 -4.26 22.96
C ARG A 14 16.41 -4.91 23.54
N GLY A 15 15.97 -5.99 22.90
CA GLY A 15 14.87 -6.82 23.41
C GLY A 15 15.30 -7.63 24.63
N ALA A 16 14.33 -8.29 25.27
CA ALA A 16 14.53 -9.10 26.48
C ALA A 16 15.56 -10.23 26.32
N THR A 17 15.80 -10.68 25.08
CA THR A 17 16.79 -11.72 24.73
C THR A 17 18.17 -11.17 24.37
N GLY A 18 18.38 -9.85 24.49
CA GLY A 18 19.62 -9.18 24.11
C GLY A 18 19.78 -8.92 22.60
N ALA A 19 18.82 -9.37 21.79
CA ALA A 19 18.75 -9.10 20.35
C ALA A 19 18.45 -7.63 20.06
N PHE A 20 18.98 -7.09 18.96
CA PHE A 20 18.66 -5.74 18.50
C PHE A 20 17.25 -5.70 17.91
N CYS A 21 16.39 -4.86 18.49
CA CYS A 21 15.07 -4.52 18.01
C CYS A 21 15.15 -3.17 17.31
N PHE A 22 14.99 -3.19 15.99
CA PHE A 22 15.03 -2.00 15.15
C PHE A 22 13.64 -1.37 15.10
N SER A 23 13.56 -0.06 15.31
CA SER A 23 12.33 0.68 15.05
C SER A 23 12.03 0.72 13.55
N PHE A 24 10.79 1.04 13.18
CA PHE A 24 10.42 1.27 11.79
C PHE A 24 11.33 2.31 11.10
N GLN A 25 11.77 3.33 11.85
CA GLN A 25 12.69 4.37 11.38
C GLN A 25 14.09 3.81 11.12
N ASP A 26 14.61 2.93 11.99
CA ASP A 26 15.91 2.29 11.81
C ASP A 26 15.92 1.39 10.56
N VAL A 27 14.82 0.66 10.34
CA VAL A 27 14.67 -0.22 9.17
C VAL A 27 14.58 0.61 7.87
N ALA A 28 13.86 1.73 7.89
CA ALA A 28 13.77 2.63 6.74
C ALA A 28 15.16 3.21 6.36
N VAL A 29 15.97 3.61 7.34
CA VAL A 29 17.34 4.12 7.13
C VAL A 29 18.25 3.00 6.58
N LEU A 30 18.17 1.79 7.14
CA LEU A 30 18.96 0.65 6.67
C LEU A 30 18.62 0.23 5.23
N ARG A 31 17.34 0.31 4.83
CA ARG A 31 16.90 0.02 3.46
C ARG A 31 17.46 1.03 2.46
N ARG A 32 17.53 2.31 2.82
CA ARG A 32 18.13 3.36 1.98
C ARG A 32 19.64 3.22 1.86
N ILE A 33 20.33 2.91 2.95
CA ILE A 33 21.77 2.57 2.92
C ILE A 33 22.01 1.42 1.95
N ARG A 34 21.16 0.39 1.99
CA ARG A 34 21.28 -0.75 1.09
C ARG A 34 21.08 -0.35 -0.37
N ALA A 35 20.06 0.44 -0.67
CA ALA A 35 19.80 0.94 -2.03
C ALA A 35 20.97 1.77 -2.60
N LEU A 36 21.63 2.59 -1.79
CA LEU A 36 22.81 3.35 -2.24
C LEU A 36 23.99 2.44 -2.57
N LEU A 37 24.20 1.38 -1.78
CA LEU A 37 25.26 0.40 -2.04
C LEU A 37 24.96 -0.45 -3.30
N ASP A 38 23.70 -0.78 -3.53
CA ASP A 38 23.26 -1.52 -4.73
C ASP A 38 23.35 -0.64 -6.00
N ALA A 39 23.34 0.68 -5.86
CA ALA A 39 23.64 1.66 -6.92
C ALA A 39 25.15 1.94 -7.10
N ASP A 40 26.01 1.03 -6.63
CA ASP A 40 27.47 1.13 -6.69
C ASP A 40 28.08 2.38 -6.01
N VAL A 41 27.35 3.04 -5.11
CA VAL A 41 27.92 4.14 -4.32
C VAL A 41 28.89 3.55 -3.29
N PRO A 42 30.16 3.98 -3.25
CA PRO A 42 31.13 3.42 -2.32
C PRO A 42 30.67 3.58 -0.87
N LEU A 43 30.80 2.53 -0.06
CA LEU A 43 30.38 2.51 1.35
C LEU A 43 30.93 3.69 2.17
N ARG A 44 32.16 4.14 1.87
CA ARG A 44 32.75 5.33 2.49
C ARG A 44 31.94 6.60 2.20
N ARG A 45 31.46 6.78 0.97
CA ARG A 45 30.65 7.94 0.56
C ARG A 45 29.25 7.89 1.15
N VAL A 46 28.65 6.70 1.27
CA VAL A 46 27.37 6.52 1.97
C VAL A 46 27.51 6.94 3.44
N HIS A 47 28.59 6.55 4.11
CA HIS A 47 28.86 6.99 5.47
C HIS A 47 29.04 8.52 5.57
N GLU A 48 29.92 9.11 4.75
CA GLU A 48 30.21 10.55 4.76
C GLU A 48 28.93 11.37 4.51
N ALA A 49 28.10 10.95 3.55
CA ALA A 49 26.85 11.63 3.25
C ALA A 49 25.85 11.56 4.41
N LEU A 50 25.66 10.39 5.03
CA LEU A 50 24.71 10.24 6.14
C LEU A 50 25.15 10.97 7.42
N GLU A 51 26.46 11.07 7.67
CA GLU A 51 26.98 11.89 8.77
C GLU A 51 26.80 13.39 8.50
N ALA A 52 27.11 13.86 7.28
CA ALA A 52 26.91 15.25 6.89
C ALA A 52 25.43 15.65 7.03
N VAL A 53 24.53 14.82 6.51
CA VAL A 53 23.08 14.97 6.63
C VAL A 53 22.63 15.04 8.08
N ARG A 54 23.12 14.15 8.94
CA ARG A 54 22.74 14.19 10.34
C ARG A 54 23.23 15.45 11.05
N GLY A 55 24.40 15.96 10.68
CA GLY A 55 24.90 17.24 11.18
C GLY A 55 24.00 18.43 10.80
N THR A 56 23.24 18.33 9.70
CA THR A 56 22.34 19.39 9.21
C THR A 56 20.91 19.31 9.76
N LEU A 57 20.49 18.16 10.31
CA LEU A 57 19.12 17.98 10.79
C LEU A 57 18.90 18.63 12.18
N PRO A 58 17.72 19.25 12.42
CA PRO A 58 17.33 19.69 13.75
C PRO A 58 17.37 18.55 14.77
N VAL A 59 17.75 18.87 16.01
CA VAL A 59 17.82 17.89 17.11
C VAL A 59 16.47 17.19 17.28
N GLY A 60 16.45 15.86 17.15
CA GLY A 60 15.24 15.05 17.27
C GLY A 60 14.54 14.70 15.94
N ARG A 61 14.96 15.29 14.80
CA ARG A 61 14.44 14.89 13.47
C ARG A 61 15.17 13.62 12.99
N PRO A 62 14.46 12.50 12.71
CA PRO A 62 15.10 11.24 12.34
C PRO A 62 15.57 11.26 10.88
N LEU A 63 16.65 10.53 10.57
CA LEU A 63 17.17 10.37 9.21
C LEU A 63 16.16 9.74 8.24
N SER A 64 15.10 9.09 8.75
CA SER A 64 14.00 8.58 7.95
C SER A 64 13.13 9.69 7.33
N ALA A 65 13.16 10.91 7.89
CA ALA A 65 12.29 12.03 7.50
C ALA A 65 12.76 12.82 6.27
N ILE A 66 13.90 12.45 5.70
CA ILE A 66 14.50 13.06 4.51
C ILE A 66 14.73 11.98 3.45
N GLU A 67 14.70 12.37 2.19
CA GLU A 67 14.89 11.42 1.09
C GLU A 67 16.35 11.45 0.62
N VAL A 68 16.94 10.27 0.43
CA VAL A 68 18.33 10.12 0.01
C VAL A 68 18.38 9.22 -1.23
N SER A 69 18.95 9.73 -2.32
CA SER A 69 19.02 9.06 -3.61
C SER A 69 20.44 9.11 -4.20
N ALA A 70 20.69 8.31 -5.23
CA ALA A 70 21.97 8.27 -5.93
C ALA A 70 21.84 8.83 -7.36
N LEU A 71 22.83 9.61 -7.78
CA LEU A 71 23.02 10.01 -9.18
C LEU A 71 24.44 9.62 -9.60
N GLY A 72 24.56 8.47 -10.28
CA GLY A 72 25.85 7.82 -10.50
C GLY A 72 26.53 7.50 -9.17
N HIS A 73 27.73 8.05 -8.93
CA HIS A 73 28.48 7.84 -7.68
C HIS A 73 28.24 8.94 -6.61
N ARG A 74 27.28 9.83 -6.85
CA ARG A 74 26.94 10.96 -5.96
C ARG A 74 25.69 10.65 -5.15
N VAL A 75 25.65 11.19 -3.93
CA VAL A 75 24.50 11.07 -3.03
C VAL A 75 23.77 12.40 -3.01
N LEU A 76 22.48 12.37 -3.34
CA LEU A 76 21.61 13.53 -3.31
C LEU A 76 20.63 13.40 -2.15
N VAL A 77 20.30 14.53 -1.53
CA VAL A 77 19.36 14.59 -0.41
C VAL A 77 18.28 15.59 -0.73
N ARG A 78 17.04 15.19 -0.51
CA ARG A 78 15.85 16.00 -0.75
C ARG A 78 15.09 16.22 0.56
N ASP A 79 14.77 17.48 0.81
CA ASP A 79 13.77 17.94 1.79
C ASP A 79 12.65 18.66 1.03
N GLU A 80 11.53 18.95 1.68
CA GLU A 80 10.23 19.36 1.08
C GLU A 80 10.29 20.44 -0.03
N SER A 81 11.37 21.23 -0.10
CA SER A 81 11.57 22.29 -1.11
C SER A 81 12.97 22.36 -1.73
N SER A 82 13.88 21.41 -1.46
CA SER A 82 15.29 21.54 -1.92
C SER A 82 15.98 20.19 -2.13
N VAL A 83 16.85 20.12 -3.15
CA VAL A 83 17.76 19.00 -3.41
C VAL A 83 19.20 19.49 -3.32
N TRP A 84 20.04 18.79 -2.58
CA TRP A 84 21.45 19.16 -2.42
C TRP A 84 22.36 17.93 -2.29
N GLU A 85 23.64 18.11 -2.60
CA GLU A 85 24.68 17.11 -2.34
C GLU A 85 25.30 17.36 -0.94
N PRO A 86 25.23 16.40 0.00
CA PRO A 86 25.63 16.62 1.40
C PRO A 86 27.11 16.94 1.61
N ASN A 87 27.97 16.45 0.71
CA ASN A 87 29.42 16.56 0.86
C ASN A 87 29.98 17.88 0.30
N SER A 88 29.25 18.55 -0.59
CA SER A 88 29.65 19.81 -1.22
C SER A 88 28.79 20.99 -0.78
N GLY A 89 27.59 20.74 -0.25
CA GLY A 89 26.63 21.79 0.11
C GLY A 89 26.04 22.50 -1.11
N GLN A 90 26.27 21.98 -2.31
CA GLN A 90 25.79 22.57 -3.56
C GLN A 90 24.29 22.32 -3.72
N LEU A 91 23.52 23.40 -3.81
CA LEU A 91 22.12 23.39 -4.24
C LEU A 91 22.07 23.03 -5.74
N GLU A 92 21.31 22.00 -6.09
CA GLU A 92 21.08 21.67 -7.49
C GLU A 92 19.91 22.53 -7.98
N LEU A 93 20.24 23.64 -8.65
CA LEU A 93 19.25 24.56 -9.19
C LEU A 93 18.65 23.97 -10.46
N ASP A 94 17.40 23.52 -10.32
CA ASP A 94 16.32 23.55 -11.32
C ASP A 94 16.62 22.96 -12.72
N PHE A 95 16.08 21.76 -12.98
CA PHE A 95 16.08 21.14 -14.32
C PHE A 95 14.65 21.06 -14.92
N GLU A 96 13.93 22.19 -14.97
CA GLU A 96 12.94 22.41 -16.03
C GLU A 96 13.63 23.00 -17.28
N ARG A 97 14.43 22.19 -17.99
CA ARG A 97 14.68 22.38 -19.44
C ARG A 97 15.38 21.18 -20.07
N MET A 98 14.66 20.45 -20.93
CA MET A 98 15.26 19.54 -21.90
C MET A 98 15.99 20.35 -22.98
N PRO A 99 17.25 20.07 -23.34
CA PRO A 99 17.80 20.45 -24.63
C PRO A 99 17.62 19.31 -25.64
N GLU A 100 17.22 19.67 -26.86
CA GLU A 100 17.08 18.77 -27.99
C GLU A 100 18.44 18.15 -28.37
N ALA A 101 18.38 16.88 -28.81
CA ALA A 101 19.54 16.07 -29.12
C ALA A 101 20.33 16.62 -30.33
N THR A 102 21.61 16.90 -30.13
CA THR A 102 22.61 16.90 -31.21
C THR A 102 23.71 15.90 -30.89
N GLY A 103 24.16 15.21 -31.94
CA GLY A 103 24.83 13.92 -31.86
C GLY A 103 26.14 13.91 -31.07
N ASN A 104 26.31 12.81 -30.34
CA ASN A 104 27.50 12.31 -29.64
C ASN A 104 27.62 12.55 -28.13
N ASP A 105 26.53 12.91 -27.44
CA ASP A 105 26.47 12.90 -25.97
C ASP A 105 26.12 11.52 -25.38
N PRO A 106 26.64 11.16 -24.19
CA PRO A 106 26.23 9.96 -23.48
C PRO A 106 24.72 10.03 -23.25
N LYS A 107 24.03 8.93 -23.62
CA LYS A 107 22.59 8.71 -23.51
C LYS A 107 22.04 9.42 -22.25
N PRO A 108 21.05 10.33 -22.37
CA PRO A 108 20.54 11.04 -21.20
C PRO A 108 20.08 10.01 -20.17
N LEU A 109 20.75 10.06 -19.02
CA LEU A 109 20.58 9.11 -17.93
C LEU A 109 19.17 9.31 -17.36
N GLU A 110 18.37 8.25 -17.42
CA GLU A 110 17.03 8.23 -16.85
C GLU A 110 17.08 8.68 -15.39
N LEU A 111 16.24 9.66 -15.06
CA LEU A 111 15.95 10.01 -13.68
C LEU A 111 15.25 8.79 -13.06
N VAL A 112 16.01 7.92 -12.40
CA VAL A 112 15.46 6.82 -11.60
C VAL A 112 14.73 7.44 -10.42
N ARG A 113 13.42 7.62 -10.59
CA ARG A 113 12.51 7.93 -9.48
C ARG A 113 12.42 6.68 -8.62
N ILE A 114 13.16 6.66 -7.51
CA ILE A 114 12.94 5.70 -6.43
C ILE A 114 11.71 6.21 -5.64
N GLY A 115 10.52 6.03 -6.21
CA GLY A 115 9.38 5.69 -5.37
C GLY A 115 9.70 4.37 -4.65
N PRO A 116 9.05 4.04 -3.52
CA PRO A 116 9.42 2.84 -2.75
C PRO A 116 9.48 1.60 -3.66
N PRO A 117 10.64 0.94 -3.87
CA PRO A 117 10.68 -0.23 -4.75
C PRO A 117 10.66 -1.52 -3.95
N SER A 118 9.71 -2.36 -4.34
CA SER A 118 9.74 -3.81 -4.54
C SER A 118 10.58 -4.65 -3.57
N ALA A 119 9.86 -5.39 -2.73
CA ALA A 119 10.42 -6.35 -1.79
C ALA A 119 10.73 -7.67 -2.48
N ASP A 120 11.92 -7.78 -3.07
CA ASP A 120 12.52 -9.10 -3.27
C ASP A 120 13.32 -9.49 -2.03
N GLY A 121 12.97 -10.65 -1.44
CA GLY A 121 13.88 -11.46 -0.65
C GLY A 121 13.38 -11.94 0.72
N ALA A 122 12.60 -13.02 0.73
CA ALA A 122 12.60 -13.97 1.85
C ALA A 122 12.36 -15.41 1.36
N LEU A 123 13.47 -16.15 1.18
CA LEU A 123 13.65 -17.61 1.35
C LEU A 123 12.44 -18.52 1.04
N GLY A 124 12.05 -18.55 -0.23
CA GLY A 124 11.42 -19.71 -0.87
C GLY A 124 12.34 -20.16 -2.01
N VAL A 125 12.21 -21.41 -2.47
CA VAL A 125 12.87 -21.90 -3.70
C VAL A 125 12.72 -20.83 -4.80
N PRO A 126 13.79 -20.44 -5.53
CA PRO A 126 13.68 -19.42 -6.58
C PRO A 126 12.82 -19.98 -7.72
N VAL A 127 11.52 -19.70 -7.66
CA VAL A 127 10.62 -19.79 -8.79
C VAL A 127 10.65 -18.40 -9.39
N ASP A 128 11.27 -18.24 -10.56
CA ASP A 128 11.49 -16.96 -11.21
C ASP A 128 10.22 -16.08 -11.17
N ASP A 129 10.30 -14.90 -10.54
CA ASP A 129 9.22 -13.89 -10.51
C ASP A 129 8.75 -13.52 -11.93
N ALA A 130 9.62 -13.73 -12.92
CA ALA A 130 9.32 -13.56 -14.35
C ALA A 130 8.30 -14.56 -14.92
N THR A 131 7.90 -15.60 -14.18
CA THR A 131 6.97 -16.66 -14.65
C THR A 131 5.66 -16.76 -13.87
N ARG A 132 5.47 -15.97 -12.81
CA ARG A 132 4.23 -15.99 -12.03
C ARG A 132 3.11 -15.25 -12.75
N SER A 133 1.93 -15.87 -12.82
CA SER A 133 0.71 -15.24 -13.34
C SER A 133 0.06 -14.35 -12.28
N ALA A 134 -0.87 -13.49 -12.71
CA ALA A 134 -1.72 -12.73 -11.80
C ALA A 134 -2.47 -13.65 -10.83
N ASP A 135 -3.03 -14.76 -11.33
CA ASP A 135 -3.71 -15.77 -10.51
C ASP A 135 -2.79 -16.39 -9.46
N SER A 136 -1.53 -16.70 -9.81
CA SER A 136 -0.57 -17.25 -8.84
C SER A 136 -0.23 -16.27 -7.73
N TRP A 137 -0.20 -14.97 -8.03
CA TRP A 137 -0.02 -13.92 -7.03
C TRP A 137 -1.26 -13.70 -6.18
N TYR A 138 -2.45 -13.84 -6.76
CA TYR A 138 -3.72 -13.81 -6.05
C TYR A 138 -3.86 -14.99 -5.07
N ASP A 139 -3.51 -16.20 -5.49
CA ASP A 139 -3.53 -17.39 -4.64
C ASP A 139 -2.58 -17.23 -3.44
N GLU A 140 -1.35 -16.74 -3.67
CA GLU A 140 -0.42 -16.44 -2.58
C GLU A 140 -0.97 -15.35 -1.65
N ALA A 141 -1.66 -14.34 -2.19
CA ALA A 141 -2.29 -13.30 -1.38
C ALA A 141 -3.39 -13.88 -0.47
N LEU A 142 -4.19 -14.84 -0.97
CA LEU A 142 -5.19 -15.54 -0.16
C LEU A 142 -4.55 -16.33 0.98
N ASP A 143 -3.46 -17.04 0.71
CA ASP A 143 -2.72 -17.80 1.73
C ASP A 143 -2.15 -16.87 2.81
N LEU A 144 -1.56 -15.73 2.41
CA LEU A 144 -1.02 -14.74 3.32
C LEU A 144 -2.11 -14.07 4.15
N GLU A 145 -3.28 -13.79 3.55
CA GLU A 145 -4.42 -13.16 4.21
C GLU A 145 -4.97 -14.03 5.34
N ALA A 146 -5.01 -15.35 5.15
CA ALA A 146 -5.46 -16.30 6.16
C ALA A 146 -4.58 -16.28 7.43
N GLU A 147 -3.30 -15.95 7.29
CA GLU A 147 -2.38 -15.77 8.42
C GLU A 147 -2.48 -14.34 9.00
N GLN A 148 -2.26 -13.34 8.15
CA GLN A 148 -2.12 -11.92 8.49
C GLN A 148 -2.55 -11.05 7.28
N PRO A 149 -3.71 -10.38 7.33
CA PRO A 149 -4.24 -9.59 6.22
C PRO A 149 -3.26 -8.55 5.64
N GLU A 150 -2.39 -7.98 6.46
CA GLU A 150 -1.42 -6.96 6.04
C GLU A 150 -0.33 -7.51 5.12
N ARG A 151 0.01 -8.80 5.27
CA ARG A 151 1.03 -9.46 4.45
C ARG A 151 0.54 -9.76 3.03
N ALA A 152 -0.78 -9.83 2.82
CA ALA A 152 -1.38 -10.11 1.52
C ALA A 152 -1.36 -8.90 0.56
N ILE A 153 -1.26 -7.68 1.09
CA ILE A 153 -1.26 -6.43 0.32
C ILE A 153 -0.28 -6.45 -0.87
N PRO A 154 1.04 -6.72 -0.68
CA PRO A 154 1.99 -6.72 -1.78
C PRO A 154 1.69 -7.79 -2.84
N ALA A 155 1.15 -8.95 -2.43
CA ALA A 155 0.79 -10.01 -3.36
C ALA A 155 -0.46 -9.64 -4.19
N TYR A 156 -1.46 -9.01 -3.58
CA TYR A 156 -2.60 -8.45 -4.30
C TYR A 156 -2.19 -7.32 -5.25
N GLU A 157 -1.30 -6.42 -4.82
CA GLU A 157 -0.75 -5.36 -5.67
C GLU A 157 -0.04 -5.97 -6.89
N ARG A 158 0.73 -7.04 -6.69
CA ARG A 158 1.43 -7.72 -7.78
C ARG A 158 0.48 -8.43 -8.74
N ALA A 159 -0.57 -9.07 -8.24
CA ALA A 159 -1.63 -9.62 -9.08
C ALA A 159 -2.29 -8.54 -9.95
N ILE A 160 -2.59 -7.37 -9.37
CA ILE A 160 -3.17 -6.21 -10.06
C ILE A 160 -2.22 -5.58 -11.08
N GLU A 161 -0.91 -5.56 -10.80
CA GLU A 161 0.09 -5.06 -11.75
C GLU A 161 0.16 -5.93 -13.01
N LEU A 162 0.03 -7.25 -12.84
CA LEU A 162 0.05 -8.21 -13.94
C LEU A 162 -1.28 -8.28 -14.68
N ASP A 163 -2.40 -8.19 -13.96
CA ASP A 163 -3.75 -8.07 -14.51
C ASP A 163 -4.52 -6.93 -13.83
N PRO A 164 -4.53 -5.73 -14.43
CA PRO A 164 -5.29 -4.59 -13.92
C PRO A 164 -6.82 -4.79 -13.88
N GLN A 165 -7.34 -5.85 -14.49
CA GLN A 165 -8.76 -6.21 -14.47
C GLN A 165 -9.07 -7.36 -13.52
N HIS A 166 -8.12 -7.81 -12.70
CA HIS A 166 -8.36 -8.88 -11.73
C HIS A 166 -9.33 -8.42 -10.62
N ALA A 167 -10.61 -8.79 -10.79
CA ALA A 167 -11.70 -8.26 -9.97
C ALA A 167 -11.59 -8.67 -8.50
N GLU A 168 -11.21 -9.92 -8.24
CA GLU A 168 -11.07 -10.51 -6.91
C GLU A 168 -9.90 -9.91 -6.13
N ALA A 169 -8.75 -9.69 -6.79
CA ALA A 169 -7.60 -9.04 -6.18
C ALA A 169 -7.95 -7.59 -5.76
N HIS A 170 -8.65 -6.85 -6.63
CA HIS A 170 -9.18 -5.53 -6.28
C HIS A 170 -10.19 -5.58 -5.13
N LEU A 171 -11.10 -6.54 -5.12
CA LEU A 171 -12.10 -6.70 -4.07
C LEU A 171 -11.45 -6.97 -2.70
N ASN A 172 -10.50 -7.89 -2.64
CA ASN A 172 -9.85 -8.28 -1.39
C ASN A 172 -8.89 -7.20 -0.87
N LEU A 173 -8.10 -6.57 -1.75
CA LEU A 173 -7.28 -5.42 -1.38
C LEU A 173 -8.14 -4.25 -0.87
N GLY A 174 -9.26 -3.98 -1.54
CA GLY A 174 -10.23 -2.98 -1.09
C GLY A 174 -10.74 -3.26 0.33
N ARG A 175 -11.03 -4.52 0.65
CA ARG A 175 -11.47 -4.96 1.99
C ARG A 175 -10.41 -4.73 3.06
N ILE A 176 -9.18 -5.14 2.80
CA ILE A 176 -8.06 -4.93 3.74
C ILE A 176 -7.84 -3.43 3.98
N LEU A 177 -7.84 -2.61 2.92
CA LEU A 177 -7.70 -1.15 3.04
C LEU A 177 -8.83 -0.52 3.84
N HIS A 178 -10.06 -1.01 3.67
CA HIS A 178 -11.23 -0.55 4.42
C HIS A 178 -11.10 -0.85 5.90
N GLU A 179 -10.70 -2.07 6.28
CA GLU A 179 -10.43 -2.48 7.66
C GLU A 179 -9.34 -1.62 8.33
N HIS A 180 -8.39 -1.10 7.54
CA HIS A 180 -7.34 -0.18 7.97
C HIS A 180 -7.77 1.30 7.99
N GLY A 181 -9.06 1.60 7.77
CA GLY A 181 -9.60 2.95 7.73
C GLY A 181 -9.21 3.76 6.49
N ARG A 182 -8.61 3.14 5.46
CA ARG A 182 -8.20 3.78 4.20
C ARG A 182 -9.37 3.83 3.22
N LEU A 183 -10.49 4.41 3.66
CA LEU A 183 -11.79 4.34 2.99
C LEU A 183 -11.76 4.83 1.54
N ALA A 184 -11.03 5.91 1.26
CA ALA A 184 -10.93 6.46 -0.09
C ALA A 184 -10.20 5.53 -1.06
N GLN A 185 -9.19 4.81 -0.59
CA GLN A 185 -8.45 3.84 -1.40
C GLN A 185 -9.29 2.57 -1.61
N ALA A 186 -9.97 2.10 -0.56
CA ALA A 186 -10.90 0.98 -0.66
C ALA A 186 -11.99 1.22 -1.71
N GLU A 187 -12.61 2.41 -1.69
CA GLU A 187 -13.63 2.83 -2.65
C GLU A 187 -13.12 2.75 -4.11
N VAL A 188 -11.89 3.16 -4.37
CA VAL A 188 -11.26 3.05 -5.71
C VAL A 188 -11.15 1.59 -6.13
N HIS A 189 -10.66 0.72 -5.24
CA HIS A 189 -10.49 -0.69 -5.54
C HIS A 189 -11.83 -1.42 -5.75
N TYR A 190 -12.86 -1.14 -4.95
CA TYR A 190 -14.19 -1.70 -5.17
C TYR A 190 -14.78 -1.26 -6.52
N ARG A 191 -14.59 0.01 -6.92
CA ARG A 191 -15.02 0.47 -8.24
C ARG A 191 -14.26 -0.21 -9.38
N ARG A 192 -12.96 -0.49 -9.22
CA ARG A 192 -12.19 -1.25 -10.22
C ARG A 192 -12.64 -2.70 -10.30
N ALA A 193 -12.91 -3.34 -9.16
CA ALA A 193 -13.49 -4.68 -9.12
C ALA A 193 -14.84 -4.71 -9.89
N LEU A 194 -15.69 -3.70 -9.71
CA LEU A 194 -16.97 -3.59 -10.42
C LEU A 194 -16.84 -3.19 -11.89
N ALA A 195 -15.75 -2.53 -12.30
CA ALA A 195 -15.49 -2.27 -13.71
C ALA A 195 -15.14 -3.56 -14.47
N ALA A 196 -14.45 -4.49 -13.80
CA ALA A 196 -14.12 -5.81 -14.35
C ALA A 196 -15.27 -6.82 -14.22
N ALA A 197 -15.95 -6.84 -13.08
CA ALA A 197 -17.07 -7.73 -12.78
C ALA A 197 -18.29 -6.93 -12.27
N PRO A 198 -19.11 -6.36 -13.19
CA PRO A 198 -20.24 -5.50 -12.82
C PRO A 198 -21.28 -6.19 -11.93
N ASP A 199 -21.44 -7.50 -12.04
CA ASP A 199 -22.48 -8.25 -11.34
C ASP A 199 -21.99 -8.89 -10.02
N ASN A 200 -20.80 -8.50 -9.54
CA ASN A 200 -20.27 -9.00 -8.27
C ASN A 200 -20.99 -8.35 -7.07
N ALA A 201 -22.00 -9.04 -6.54
CA ALA A 201 -22.82 -8.57 -5.42
C ALA A 201 -21.99 -8.18 -4.17
N ARG A 202 -20.92 -8.95 -3.86
CA ARG A 202 -20.04 -8.67 -2.72
C ARG A 202 -19.26 -7.37 -2.90
N ALA A 203 -18.77 -7.10 -4.11
CA ALA A 203 -18.10 -5.84 -4.43
C ALA A 203 -19.05 -4.64 -4.37
N VAL A 204 -20.29 -4.79 -4.85
CA VAL A 204 -21.32 -3.74 -4.73
C VAL A 204 -21.64 -3.48 -3.26
N TYR A 205 -21.85 -4.53 -2.46
CA TYR A 205 -22.11 -4.41 -1.02
C TYR A 205 -20.97 -3.71 -0.29
N ASN A 206 -19.72 -4.13 -0.50
CA ASN A 206 -18.56 -3.54 0.15
C ASN A 206 -18.34 -2.06 -0.26
N LEU A 207 -18.65 -1.71 -1.51
CA LEU A 207 -18.69 -0.31 -1.95
C LEU A 207 -19.76 0.48 -1.16
N GLY A 208 -20.94 -0.10 -0.95
CA GLY A 208 -22.00 0.49 -0.13
C GLY A 208 -21.54 0.80 1.29
N VAL A 209 -20.87 -0.16 1.94
CA VAL A 209 -20.32 0.05 3.30
C VAL A 209 -19.29 1.17 3.32
N ALA A 210 -18.33 1.16 2.38
CA ALA A 210 -17.33 2.21 2.31
C ALA A 210 -17.93 3.60 2.03
N LEU A 211 -19.01 3.70 1.25
CA LEU A 211 -19.72 4.95 1.01
C LEU A 211 -20.45 5.45 2.27
N GLU A 212 -21.06 4.56 3.05
CA GLU A 212 -21.70 4.89 4.32
C GLU A 212 -20.66 5.42 5.33
N ASP A 213 -19.53 4.74 5.49
CA ASP A 213 -18.44 5.16 6.38
C ASP A 213 -17.81 6.50 5.95
N ARG A 214 -17.93 6.85 4.67
CA ARG A 214 -17.56 8.16 4.10
C ARG A 214 -18.70 9.18 4.14
N ASN A 215 -19.76 8.92 4.88
CA ASN A 215 -20.91 9.81 5.07
C ASN A 215 -21.66 10.15 3.76
N ARG A 216 -21.80 9.16 2.86
CA ARG A 216 -22.57 9.24 1.60
C ARG A 216 -23.74 8.25 1.57
N PRO A 217 -24.74 8.42 2.47
CA PRO A 217 -25.78 7.42 2.71
C PRO A 217 -26.69 7.15 1.50
N SER A 218 -26.99 8.16 0.67
CA SER A 218 -27.84 7.97 -0.52
C SER A 218 -27.18 7.06 -1.57
N GLU A 219 -25.87 7.16 -1.72
CA GLU A 219 -25.11 6.28 -2.63
C GLU A 219 -24.91 4.88 -2.03
N ALA A 220 -24.72 4.79 -0.71
CA ALA A 220 -24.68 3.52 -0.01
C ALA A 220 -26.00 2.75 -0.15
N LYS A 221 -27.14 3.43 -0.01
CA LYS A 221 -28.48 2.85 -0.24
C LYS A 221 -28.60 2.24 -1.63
N ALA A 222 -28.28 3.01 -2.67
CA ALA A 222 -28.34 2.53 -4.06
C ALA A 222 -27.42 1.31 -4.28
N ALA A 223 -26.25 1.28 -3.63
CA ALA A 223 -25.37 0.12 -3.66
C ALA A 223 -26.00 -1.09 -2.95
N TYR A 224 -26.57 -0.94 -1.76
CA TYR A 224 -27.21 -2.05 -1.06
C TYR A 224 -28.43 -2.60 -1.81
N GLU A 225 -29.28 -1.73 -2.38
CA GLU A 225 -30.40 -2.13 -3.24
C GLU A 225 -29.91 -2.96 -4.43
N ARG A 226 -28.84 -2.53 -5.09
CA ARG A 226 -28.23 -3.28 -6.19
C ARG A 226 -27.61 -4.60 -5.71
N ALA A 227 -26.98 -4.63 -4.54
CA ALA A 227 -26.41 -5.86 -3.99
C ALA A 227 -27.49 -6.91 -3.70
N VAL A 228 -28.63 -6.49 -3.14
CA VAL A 228 -29.82 -7.35 -2.92
C VAL A 228 -30.41 -7.82 -4.25
N ALA A 229 -30.45 -6.96 -5.28
CA ALA A 229 -30.93 -7.36 -6.59
C ALA A 229 -30.04 -8.39 -7.29
N LEU A 230 -28.71 -8.32 -7.07
CA LEU A 230 -27.73 -9.27 -7.61
C LEU A 230 -27.67 -10.58 -6.83
N ASP A 231 -27.75 -10.51 -5.49
CA ASP A 231 -27.77 -11.66 -4.59
C ASP A 231 -28.83 -11.46 -3.49
N PRO A 232 -30.06 -11.98 -3.69
CA PRO A 232 -31.13 -11.89 -2.70
C PRO A 232 -30.84 -12.64 -1.40
N ASP A 233 -29.85 -13.53 -1.36
CA ASP A 233 -29.48 -14.27 -0.15
C ASP A 233 -28.34 -13.58 0.65
N LEU A 234 -27.87 -12.41 0.18
CA LEU A 234 -26.85 -11.60 0.86
C LEU A 234 -27.43 -10.89 2.10
N ALA A 235 -27.57 -11.64 3.19
CA ALA A 235 -28.19 -11.19 4.44
C ALA A 235 -27.64 -9.84 4.94
N ALA A 236 -26.33 -9.61 4.86
CA ALA A 236 -25.71 -8.38 5.32
C ALA A 236 -26.20 -7.13 4.55
N ALA A 237 -26.49 -7.27 3.25
CA ALA A 237 -27.05 -6.18 2.44
C ALA A 237 -28.48 -5.84 2.87
N HIS A 238 -29.31 -6.86 3.17
CA HIS A 238 -30.64 -6.65 3.74
C HIS A 238 -30.60 -5.91 5.08
N PHE A 239 -29.69 -6.29 5.97
CA PHE A 239 -29.54 -5.62 7.26
C PHE A 239 -29.14 -4.15 7.11
N ASN A 240 -28.11 -3.84 6.31
CA ASN A 240 -27.67 -2.45 6.14
C ASN A 240 -28.71 -1.58 5.41
N LEU A 241 -29.41 -2.14 4.41
CA LEU A 241 -30.49 -1.44 3.72
C LEU A 241 -31.66 -1.14 4.68
N SER A 242 -32.06 -2.08 5.53
CA SER A 242 -33.11 -1.83 6.54
C SER A 242 -32.76 -0.67 7.48
N ARG A 243 -31.50 -0.59 7.93
CA ARG A 243 -31.01 0.48 8.81
C ARG A 243 -31.03 1.85 8.13
N LEU A 244 -30.68 1.90 6.84
CA LEU A 244 -30.77 3.15 6.08
C LEU A 244 -32.22 3.57 5.84
N LEU A 245 -33.10 2.64 5.49
CA LEU A 245 -34.53 2.92 5.28
C LEU A 245 -35.23 3.40 6.57
N GLU A 246 -34.88 2.83 7.72
CA GLU A 246 -35.37 3.27 9.03
C GLU A 246 -34.94 4.71 9.32
N ARG A 247 -33.68 5.08 9.05
CA ARG A 247 -33.19 6.45 9.20
C ARG A 247 -33.89 7.44 8.28
N GLU A 248 -34.36 6.99 7.12
CA GLU A 248 -35.14 7.78 6.15
C GLU A 248 -36.65 7.81 6.49
N GLY A 249 -37.11 7.07 7.51
CA GLY A 249 -38.52 6.99 7.90
C GLY A 249 -39.39 6.08 7.03
N SER A 250 -38.78 5.20 6.25
CA SER A 250 -39.47 4.20 5.40
C SER A 250 -39.67 2.88 6.14
N ASP A 251 -40.47 2.92 7.21
CA ASP A 251 -40.57 1.83 8.20
C ASP A 251 -41.06 0.49 7.60
N ALA A 252 -41.99 0.54 6.64
CA ALA A 252 -42.54 -0.67 6.02
C ALA A 252 -41.48 -1.44 5.23
N ASP A 253 -40.70 -0.74 4.41
CA ASP A 253 -39.63 -1.35 3.60
C ASP A 253 -38.48 -1.83 4.49
N ALA A 254 -38.15 -1.05 5.54
CA ALA A 254 -37.16 -1.44 6.54
C ALA A 254 -37.52 -2.76 7.22
N LEU A 255 -38.78 -2.92 7.66
CA LEU A 255 -39.28 -4.16 8.25
C LEU A 255 -39.23 -5.34 7.27
N GLY A 256 -39.53 -5.10 5.99
CA GLY A 256 -39.42 -6.11 4.94
C GLY A 256 -37.99 -6.67 4.82
N HIS A 257 -37.00 -5.79 4.70
CA HIS A 257 -35.59 -6.21 4.61
C HIS A 257 -35.09 -6.84 5.91
N LEU A 258 -35.52 -6.35 7.09
CA LEU A 258 -35.13 -6.95 8.36
C LEU A 258 -35.72 -8.36 8.56
N ALA A 259 -36.95 -8.60 8.10
CA ALA A 259 -37.56 -9.93 8.12
C ALA A 259 -36.77 -10.90 7.23
N GLU A 260 -36.34 -10.45 6.07
CA GLU A 260 -35.55 -11.26 5.15
C GLU A 260 -34.15 -11.58 5.69
N TYR A 261 -33.47 -10.59 6.30
CA TYR A 261 -32.22 -10.82 7.03
C TYR A 261 -32.35 -11.94 8.07
N LYS A 262 -33.41 -11.89 8.91
CA LYS A 262 -33.66 -12.92 9.93
C LYS A 262 -33.89 -14.30 9.29
N ARG A 263 -34.72 -14.36 8.25
CA ARG A 263 -34.99 -15.59 7.49
C ARG A 263 -33.70 -16.23 6.97
N LEU A 264 -32.77 -15.43 6.45
CA LEU A 264 -31.50 -15.89 5.88
C LEU A 264 -30.51 -16.36 6.94
N VAL A 265 -30.43 -15.65 8.07
CA VAL A 265 -29.55 -16.04 9.20
C VAL A 265 -30.07 -17.31 9.87
N ASP A 266 -31.36 -17.43 10.11
CA ASP A 266 -31.97 -18.61 10.75
C ASP A 266 -31.90 -19.86 9.86
N ARG A 267 -31.75 -19.69 8.53
CA ARG A 267 -31.57 -20.80 7.58
C ARG A 267 -30.16 -21.37 7.52
N ARG A 268 -29.13 -20.71 8.06
CA ARG A 268 -27.78 -21.28 8.06
C ARG A 268 -27.69 -22.37 9.15
N PRO A 269 -27.58 -23.66 8.80
CA PRO A 269 -27.37 -24.69 9.82
C PRO A 269 -26.00 -24.47 10.47
N HIS A 270 -25.91 -24.77 11.77
CA HIS A 270 -24.63 -24.86 12.46
C HIS A 270 -23.81 -25.95 11.76
N THR A 271 -22.80 -25.58 10.98
CA THR A 271 -21.77 -26.50 10.51
C THR A 271 -20.71 -26.61 11.61
N GLU A 272 -20.62 -27.82 12.17
CA GLU A 272 -19.58 -28.32 13.09
C GLU A 272 -18.15 -28.19 12.53
#